data_AF-A0A7C6BNC5-F1
#
_entry.id   AF-A0A7C6BNC5-F1
#
_cell.length_a   1.000
_cell.length_b   1.000
_cell.length_c   1.000
_cell.angle_alpha   90.00
_cell.angle_beta   90.00
_cell.angle_gamma   90.00
#
_symmetry.space_group_name_H-M   'P 1'
#
loop_
_entity.id
_entity.type
_entity.pdbx_description
1 polymer ?
#
loop_
_entity_poly.entity_id
_entity_poly.type
_entity_poly.pdbx_seq_one_letter_code
_entity_poly.pdbx_strand_id
1 'polypeptide(L)'
;MRKFLSLILALCLVFSFAAFAQEPADEPITFEGPYVVTSAGQSADYKMVSTMLKMNKVENYTEEALLSPDNIPADVKTIIIVIGGSSKGLGAAGIDAEQELARIEKLIAYAQEKEIVILAMHIGGMARRGDLSDKFIEPVVAVSKACLVVEDANTSDQLFDTLSEKYEVPMTYFAKKSDGAKVLAEILK
;
A
#
# COMPACT_ATOMS: atom_id res chain seq x y z
N MET A 1 -47.79 48.27 -12.71
CA MET A 1 -46.55 47.95 -11.98
C MET A 1 -46.63 46.65 -11.14
N ARG A 2 -47.74 46.32 -10.47
CA ARG A 2 -47.85 45.08 -9.65
C ARG A 2 -47.87 43.76 -10.44
N LYS A 3 -48.37 43.73 -11.68
CA LYS A 3 -48.41 42.52 -12.53
C LYS A 3 -47.08 42.20 -13.24
N PHE A 4 -46.21 43.19 -13.43
CA PHE A 4 -44.87 43.00 -14.00
C PHE A 4 -43.86 42.51 -12.95
N LEU A 5 -44.09 42.85 -11.67
CA LEU A 5 -43.25 42.39 -10.56
C LEU A 5 -43.46 40.89 -10.25
N SER A 6 -44.68 40.37 -10.42
CA SER A 6 -44.97 38.94 -10.25
C SER A 6 -44.38 38.06 -11.37
N LEU A 7 -44.14 38.60 -12.56
CA LEU A 7 -43.57 37.84 -13.68
C LEU A 7 -42.05 37.65 -13.54
N ILE A 8 -41.36 38.61 -12.92
CA ILE A 8 -39.92 38.52 -12.63
C ILE A 8 -39.66 37.61 -11.43
N LEU A 9 -40.57 37.57 -10.44
CA LEU A 9 -40.46 36.67 -9.30
C LEU A 9 -40.73 35.20 -9.66
N ALA A 10 -41.57 34.96 -10.67
CA ALA A 10 -41.86 33.60 -11.17
C ALA A 10 -40.74 33.03 -12.07
N LEU A 11 -39.94 33.90 -12.73
CA LEU A 11 -38.85 33.46 -13.61
C LEU A 11 -37.56 33.10 -12.85
N CYS A 12 -37.37 33.66 -11.65
CA CYS A 12 -36.24 33.31 -10.77
C CYS A 12 -36.41 31.98 -10.02
N LEU A 13 -37.60 31.36 -10.06
CA LEU A 13 -37.93 30.16 -9.27
C LEU A 13 -37.68 28.83 -10.00
N VAL A 14 -37.20 28.84 -11.25
CA VAL A 14 -37.00 27.61 -12.06
C VAL A 14 -35.52 27.29 -12.31
N PHE A 15 -34.57 28.07 -11.77
CA PHE A 15 -33.13 27.82 -11.93
C PHE A 15 -32.47 27.11 -10.74
N SER A 16 -33.25 26.53 -9.83
CA SER A 16 -32.75 25.64 -8.77
C SER A 16 -32.81 24.18 -9.23
N PHE A 17 -32.29 23.87 -10.42
CA PHE A 17 -31.86 22.49 -10.67
C PHE A 17 -30.58 22.29 -9.87
N ALA A 18 -30.71 21.53 -8.79
CA ALA A 18 -29.62 21.13 -7.93
C ALA A 18 -28.42 20.71 -8.77
N ALA A 19 -27.33 21.48 -8.68
CA ALA A 19 -26.01 20.97 -8.95
C ALA A 19 -25.74 19.91 -7.88
N PHE A 20 -26.16 18.67 -8.14
CA PHE A 20 -25.54 17.53 -7.50
C PHE A 20 -24.06 17.61 -7.90
N ALA A 21 -23.24 18.12 -7.00
CA ALA A 21 -21.81 17.86 -7.04
C ALA A 21 -21.71 16.33 -6.95
N GLN A 22 -21.54 15.69 -8.09
CA GLN A 22 -21.12 14.31 -8.13
C GLN A 22 -19.73 14.34 -7.51
N GLU A 23 -19.62 13.84 -6.28
CA GLU A 23 -18.32 13.61 -5.68
C GLU A 23 -17.50 12.80 -6.69
N PRO A 24 -16.25 13.20 -6.98
CA PRO A 24 -15.41 12.40 -7.86
C PRO A 24 -15.38 11.00 -7.27
N ALA A 25 -15.88 10.02 -8.01
CA ALA A 25 -15.71 8.63 -7.63
C ALA A 25 -14.20 8.41 -7.54
N ASP A 26 -13.70 8.07 -6.35
CA ASP A 26 -12.28 7.78 -6.14
C ASP A 26 -11.83 6.81 -7.23
N GLU A 27 -10.88 7.25 -8.07
CA GLU A 27 -10.32 6.37 -9.08
C GLU A 27 -9.72 5.14 -8.37
N PRO A 28 -9.95 3.92 -8.90
CA PRO A 28 -9.44 2.72 -8.26
C PRO A 28 -7.91 2.81 -8.18
N ILE A 29 -7.38 2.62 -6.96
CA ILE A 29 -5.93 2.65 -6.71
C ILE A 29 -5.29 1.52 -7.49
N THR A 30 -4.48 1.89 -8.49
CA THR A 30 -3.73 0.93 -9.29
C THR A 30 -2.23 1.19 -9.26
N PHE A 31 -1.46 0.15 -9.55
CA PHE A 31 -0.01 0.14 -9.56
C PHE A 31 0.49 -0.37 -10.90
N GLU A 32 1.41 0.38 -11.50
CA GLU A 32 1.99 0.07 -12.80
C GLU A 32 3.31 -0.69 -12.62
N GLY A 33 3.55 -1.68 -13.48
CA GLY A 33 4.85 -2.34 -13.59
C GLY A 33 5.86 -1.54 -14.45
N PRO A 34 7.14 -1.94 -14.47
CA PRO A 34 7.73 -3.09 -13.77
C PRO A 34 7.72 -3.00 -12.23
N TYR A 35 7.59 -4.16 -11.59
CA TYR A 35 7.51 -4.30 -10.13
C TYR A 35 8.81 -4.89 -9.56
N VAL A 36 9.14 -4.54 -8.33
CA VAL A 36 10.12 -5.30 -7.53
C VAL A 36 9.51 -5.66 -6.19
N VAL A 37 9.62 -6.93 -5.79
CA VAL A 37 9.19 -7.40 -4.47
C VAL A 37 10.39 -7.47 -3.55
N THR A 38 10.28 -6.85 -2.38
CA THR A 38 11.30 -6.91 -1.33
C THR A 38 10.67 -7.18 0.04
N SER A 39 11.51 -7.53 1.01
CA SER A 39 11.07 -7.75 2.39
C SER A 39 11.45 -6.57 3.27
N ALA A 40 10.61 -6.22 4.23
CA ALA A 40 10.97 -5.44 5.41
C ALA A 40 10.86 -6.34 6.65
N GLY A 41 12.00 -6.81 7.17
CA GLY A 41 12.07 -7.74 8.28
C GLY A 41 12.47 -9.17 7.90
N GLN A 42 12.81 -9.42 6.63
CA GLN A 42 13.33 -10.70 6.10
C GLN A 42 12.44 -11.93 6.37
N SER A 43 11.13 -11.77 6.51
CA SER A 43 10.21 -12.92 6.63
C SER A 43 10.02 -13.64 5.28
N ALA A 44 9.71 -14.93 5.31
CA ALA A 44 9.37 -15.70 4.12
C ALA A 44 8.09 -15.22 3.39
N ASP A 45 7.35 -14.30 4.00
CA ASP A 45 6.09 -13.77 3.46
C ASP A 45 6.33 -13.04 2.12
N TYR A 46 7.50 -12.42 1.89
CA TYR A 46 7.79 -11.79 0.59
C TYR A 46 7.83 -12.80 -0.58
N LYS A 47 8.34 -14.02 -0.35
CA LYS A 47 8.30 -15.10 -1.36
C LYS A 47 6.89 -15.61 -1.62
N MET A 48 6.01 -15.56 -0.61
CA MET A 48 4.61 -15.88 -0.79
C MET A 48 3.94 -14.84 -1.70
N VAL A 49 4.20 -13.55 -1.51
CA VAL A 49 3.73 -12.49 -2.42
C VAL A 49 4.26 -12.70 -3.84
N SER A 50 5.56 -13.02 -4.01
CA SER A 50 6.09 -13.37 -5.33
C SER A 50 5.35 -14.55 -5.97
N THR A 51 4.93 -15.55 -5.18
CA THR A 51 4.14 -16.68 -5.67
C THR A 51 2.74 -16.25 -6.10
N MET A 52 2.12 -15.30 -5.39
CA MET A 52 0.83 -14.70 -5.79
C MET A 52 0.95 -13.97 -7.14
N LEU A 53 2.04 -13.24 -7.36
CA LEU A 53 2.32 -12.59 -8.66
C LEU A 53 2.46 -13.62 -9.79
N LYS A 54 3.17 -14.74 -9.55
CA LYS A 54 3.25 -15.86 -10.51
C LYS A 54 1.89 -16.46 -10.82
N MET A 55 1.05 -16.69 -9.80
CA MET A 55 -0.30 -17.22 -9.98
C MET A 55 -1.17 -16.30 -10.85
N ASN A 56 -0.98 -14.98 -10.70
CA ASN A 56 -1.66 -13.97 -11.48
C ASN A 56 -1.03 -13.73 -12.87
N LYS A 57 0.04 -14.45 -13.22
CA LYS A 57 0.79 -14.29 -14.48
C LYS A 57 1.33 -12.86 -14.68
N VAL A 58 1.73 -12.20 -13.59
CA VAL A 58 2.46 -10.93 -13.69
C VAL A 58 3.86 -11.24 -14.22
N GLU A 59 4.19 -10.75 -15.41
CA GLU A 59 5.46 -11.07 -16.09
C GLU A 59 6.59 -10.09 -15.75
N ASN A 60 6.26 -8.81 -15.53
CA ASN A 60 7.24 -7.74 -15.35
C ASN A 60 7.55 -7.50 -13.86
N TYR A 61 8.01 -8.51 -13.14
CA TYR A 61 8.46 -8.32 -11.76
C TYR A 61 9.77 -9.04 -11.44
N THR A 62 10.54 -8.46 -10.52
CA THR A 62 11.74 -9.08 -9.94
C THR A 62 11.59 -9.27 -8.43
N GLU A 63 12.45 -10.12 -7.85
CA GLU A 63 12.44 -10.43 -6.43
C GLU A 63 13.83 -10.16 -5.85
N GLU A 64 13.94 -9.27 -4.86
CA GLU A 64 15.20 -9.00 -4.17
C GLU A 64 14.93 -8.76 -2.67
N ALA A 65 15.38 -9.68 -1.82
CA ALA A 65 15.11 -9.65 -0.39
C ALA A 65 15.81 -8.48 0.30
N LEU A 66 17.02 -8.15 -0.17
CA LEU A 66 17.88 -7.09 0.34
C LEU A 66 17.96 -5.96 -0.69
N LEU A 67 16.79 -5.53 -1.17
CA LEU A 67 16.71 -4.43 -2.13
C LEU A 67 17.30 -3.18 -1.49
N SER A 68 18.16 -2.51 -2.24
CA SER A 68 18.85 -1.29 -1.86
C SER A 68 18.87 -0.34 -3.06
N PRO A 69 19.21 0.94 -2.85
CA PRO A 69 19.41 1.89 -3.93
C PRO A 69 20.39 1.42 -5.03
N ASP A 70 21.34 0.56 -4.69
CA ASP A 70 22.42 0.13 -5.60
C ASP A 70 22.00 -1.03 -6.52
N ASN A 71 20.95 -1.78 -6.17
CA ASN A 71 20.53 -2.97 -6.91
C ASN A 71 19.08 -2.91 -7.39
N ILE A 72 18.45 -1.72 -7.32
CA ILE A 72 17.10 -1.52 -7.83
C ILE A 72 17.10 -1.53 -9.37
N PRO A 73 16.15 -2.24 -10.02
CA PRO A 73 16.04 -2.21 -11.48
C PRO A 73 15.76 -0.79 -11.99
N ALA A 74 16.42 -0.40 -13.08
CA ALA A 74 16.41 0.98 -13.57
C ALA A 74 15.03 1.49 -14.03
N ASP A 75 14.15 0.59 -14.45
CA ASP A 75 12.82 0.88 -15.00
C ASP A 75 11.68 0.57 -14.02
N VAL A 76 11.99 0.25 -12.76
CA VAL A 76 10.96 -0.08 -11.77
C VAL A 76 10.03 1.11 -11.53
N LYS A 77 8.72 0.85 -11.51
CA LYS A 77 7.70 1.86 -11.20
C LYS A 77 7.06 1.66 -9.85
N THR A 78 7.01 0.40 -9.38
CA THR A 78 6.39 0.05 -8.10
C THR A 78 7.30 -0.89 -7.31
N ILE A 79 7.59 -0.53 -6.06
CA ILE A 79 8.22 -1.40 -5.07
C ILE A 79 7.11 -1.99 -4.19
N ILE A 80 6.98 -3.30 -4.17
CA ILE A 80 6.11 -4.03 -3.26
C ILE A 80 6.94 -4.41 -2.04
N ILE A 81 6.73 -3.72 -0.93
CA ILE A 81 7.43 -3.97 0.33
C ILE A 81 6.57 -4.86 1.21
N VAL A 82 7.03 -6.09 1.43
CA VAL A 82 6.32 -7.07 2.25
C VAL A 82 6.85 -7.03 3.68
N ILE A 83 6.01 -6.54 4.58
CA ILE A 83 6.33 -6.29 5.97
C ILE A 83 6.14 -7.58 6.78
N GLY A 84 7.17 -7.93 7.53
CA GLY A 84 7.13 -9.03 8.49
C GLY A 84 8.52 -9.37 8.99
N GLY A 85 8.69 -9.30 10.31
CA GLY A 85 9.92 -9.65 11.00
C GLY A 85 10.15 -11.16 11.09
N SER A 86 11.40 -11.59 10.88
CA SER A 86 11.86 -12.94 11.16
C SER A 86 13.28 -12.93 11.69
N SER A 87 13.48 -13.27 12.97
CA SER A 87 14.84 -13.38 13.55
C SER A 87 15.69 -14.41 12.80
N LYS A 88 15.10 -15.52 12.33
CA LYS A 88 15.79 -16.51 11.49
C LYS A 88 16.14 -15.93 10.12
N GLY A 89 15.23 -15.18 9.50
CA GLY A 89 15.46 -14.53 8.20
C GLY A 89 16.58 -13.49 8.27
N LEU A 90 16.54 -12.62 9.27
CA LEU A 90 17.58 -11.64 9.57
C LEU A 90 18.95 -12.32 9.79
N GLY A 91 18.98 -13.37 10.62
CA GLY A 91 20.20 -14.16 10.83
C GLY A 91 20.76 -14.80 9.57
N ALA A 92 19.90 -15.28 8.66
CA ALA A 92 20.32 -15.83 7.37
C ALA A 92 20.79 -14.76 6.38
N ALA A 93 20.23 -13.55 6.47
CA ALA A 93 20.67 -12.38 5.71
C ALA A 93 21.96 -11.76 6.25
N GLY A 94 22.39 -12.14 7.46
CA GLY A 94 23.60 -11.61 8.09
C GLY A 94 23.43 -10.18 8.61
N ILE A 95 22.20 -9.76 8.90
CA ILE A 95 21.87 -8.42 9.42
C ILE A 95 20.99 -8.52 10.66
N ASP A 96 21.03 -7.50 11.53
CA ASP A 96 20.10 -7.34 12.64
C ASP A 96 18.88 -6.46 12.27
N ALA A 97 17.99 -6.22 13.24
CA ALA A 97 16.76 -5.47 13.01
C ALA A 97 17.02 -3.98 12.74
N GLU A 98 18.04 -3.42 13.38
CA GLU A 98 18.43 -2.02 13.25
C GLU A 98 19.09 -1.76 11.90
N GLN A 99 19.95 -2.67 11.43
CA GLN A 99 20.52 -2.66 10.09
C GLN A 99 19.45 -2.83 9.02
N GLU A 100 18.47 -3.71 9.25
CA GLU A 100 17.32 -3.88 8.37
C GLU A 100 16.47 -2.61 8.29
N LEU A 101 16.20 -1.97 9.43
CA LEU A 101 15.44 -0.71 9.48
C LEU A 101 16.17 0.37 8.68
N ALA A 102 17.48 0.53 8.90
CA ALA A 102 18.29 1.49 8.15
C ALA A 102 18.34 1.20 6.64
N ARG A 103 18.27 -0.07 6.24
CA ARG A 103 18.16 -0.46 4.81
C ARG A 103 16.81 -0.03 4.24
N ILE A 104 15.72 -0.28 4.96
CA ILE A 104 14.37 0.11 4.53
C ILE A 104 14.24 1.63 4.44
N GLU A 105 14.77 2.39 5.40
CA GLU A 105 14.78 3.85 5.36
C GLU A 105 15.53 4.39 4.13
N LYS A 106 16.70 3.82 3.80
CA LYS A 106 17.45 4.19 2.58
C LYS A 106 16.67 3.87 1.30
N LEU A 107 16.01 2.72 1.26
CA LEU A 107 15.18 2.31 0.13
C LEU A 107 14.00 3.25 -0.05
N ILE A 108 13.31 3.62 1.04
CA ILE A 108 12.20 4.58 1.04
C ILE A 108 12.67 5.94 0.53
N ALA A 109 13.78 6.46 1.07
CA ALA A 109 14.32 7.74 0.66
C ALA A 109 14.64 7.78 -0.84
N TYR A 110 15.25 6.70 -1.36
CA TYR A 110 15.52 6.56 -2.79
C TYR A 110 14.22 6.51 -3.61
N ALA A 111 13.24 5.72 -3.19
CA ALA A 111 11.96 5.60 -3.88
C ALA A 111 11.24 6.96 -3.97
N GLN A 112 11.24 7.73 -2.88
CA GLN A 112 10.69 9.09 -2.86
C GLN A 112 11.46 10.05 -3.78
N GLU A 113 12.80 10.02 -3.76
CA GLU A 113 13.62 10.86 -4.63
C GLU A 113 13.37 10.57 -6.12
N LYS A 114 13.11 9.31 -6.46
CA LYS A 114 12.87 8.86 -7.84
C LYS A 114 11.39 8.77 -8.20
N GLU A 115 10.49 9.18 -7.32
CA GLU A 115 9.04 9.10 -7.50
C GLU A 115 8.55 7.66 -7.83
N ILE A 116 9.25 6.65 -7.30
CA ILE A 116 8.87 5.23 -7.41
C ILE A 116 7.78 4.95 -6.38
N VAL A 117 6.68 4.35 -6.82
CA VAL A 117 5.51 4.08 -5.98
C VAL A 117 5.81 2.93 -5.01
N ILE A 118 5.37 3.05 -3.77
CA ILE A 118 5.43 1.97 -2.78
C ILE A 118 4.04 1.37 -2.54
N LEU A 119 3.95 0.05 -2.61
CA LEU A 119 2.83 -0.76 -2.13
C LEU A 119 3.28 -1.54 -0.89
N ALA A 120 2.68 -1.24 0.27
CA ALA A 120 2.92 -2.02 1.48
C ALA A 120 2.04 -3.28 1.49
N MET A 121 2.59 -4.39 1.96
CA MET A 121 1.82 -5.60 2.23
C MET A 121 2.19 -6.20 3.58
N HIS A 122 1.22 -6.34 4.49
CA HIS A 122 1.34 -7.16 5.69
C HIS A 122 0.42 -8.37 5.58
N ILE A 123 0.91 -9.40 4.88
CA ILE A 123 0.13 -10.63 4.70
C ILE A 123 0.22 -11.56 5.91
N GLY A 124 1.20 -11.33 6.80
CA GLY A 124 1.55 -12.25 7.87
C GLY A 124 0.44 -12.46 8.92
N GLY A 125 -0.52 -11.54 8.99
CA GLY A 125 -1.61 -11.54 9.95
C GLY A 125 -1.15 -11.17 11.36
N MET A 126 -1.99 -11.44 12.36
CA MET A 126 -1.65 -11.24 13.77
C MET A 126 -0.44 -12.08 14.18
N ALA A 127 -0.27 -13.28 13.60
CA ALA A 127 0.88 -14.15 13.85
C ALA A 127 2.23 -13.52 13.42
N ARG A 128 2.21 -12.45 12.63
CA ARG A 128 3.39 -11.69 12.21
C ARG A 128 3.41 -10.28 12.82
N ARG A 129 2.54 -9.95 13.76
CA ARG A 129 2.65 -8.71 14.56
C ARG A 129 3.55 -8.91 15.78
N GLY A 130 3.95 -7.82 16.43
CA GLY A 130 4.78 -7.80 17.64
C GLY A 130 6.12 -7.09 17.44
N ASP A 131 6.90 -6.96 18.52
CA ASP A 131 8.05 -6.06 18.64
C ASP A 131 8.98 -6.01 17.42
N LEU A 132 9.28 -7.16 16.80
CA LEU A 132 10.18 -7.18 15.66
C LEU A 132 9.53 -6.66 14.38
N SER A 133 8.33 -7.13 14.03
CA SER A 133 7.67 -6.72 12.79
C SER A 133 7.19 -5.29 12.86
N ASP A 134 6.69 -4.88 14.03
CA ASP A 134 6.05 -3.57 14.22
C ASP A 134 7.06 -2.42 14.00
N LYS A 135 8.36 -2.66 14.24
CA LYS A 135 9.46 -1.74 13.87
C LYS A 135 9.45 -1.32 12.40
N PHE A 136 8.97 -2.18 11.51
CA PHE A 136 9.00 -1.96 10.06
C PHE A 136 7.66 -1.48 9.50
N ILE A 137 6.55 -1.58 10.27
CA ILE A 137 5.21 -1.27 9.78
C ILE A 137 5.08 0.23 9.48
N GLU A 138 5.23 1.07 10.51
CA GLU A 138 5.00 2.51 10.38
C GLU A 138 5.91 3.18 9.33
N PRO A 139 7.24 2.94 9.29
CA PRO A 139 8.10 3.56 8.28
C PRO A 139 7.67 3.27 6.85
N VAL A 140 7.26 2.03 6.57
CA VAL A 140 6.81 1.62 5.23
C VAL A 140 5.42 2.15 4.92
N VAL A 141 4.47 2.01 5.86
CA VAL A 141 3.09 2.48 5.67
C VAL A 141 3.05 3.98 5.43
N ALA A 142 3.83 4.77 6.18
CA ALA A 142 3.82 6.24 6.13
C ALA A 142 4.08 6.85 4.74
N VAL A 143 4.71 6.10 3.84
CA VAL A 143 5.10 6.56 2.49
C VAL A 143 4.42 5.77 1.37
N SER A 144 3.57 4.80 1.72
CA SER A 144 2.95 3.90 0.75
C SER A 144 1.74 4.54 0.09
N LYS A 145 1.55 4.29 -1.20
CA LYS A 145 0.33 4.72 -1.92
C LYS A 145 -0.91 3.97 -1.43
N ALA A 146 -0.74 2.70 -1.04
CA ALA A 146 -1.75 1.91 -0.36
C ALA A 146 -1.08 0.77 0.42
N CYS A 147 -1.84 0.16 1.32
CA CYS A 147 -1.39 -0.97 2.11
C CYS A 147 -2.42 -2.10 2.08
N LEU A 148 -1.95 -3.33 1.86
CA LEU A 148 -2.77 -4.54 1.87
C LEU A 148 -2.48 -5.35 3.13
N VAL A 149 -3.51 -5.63 3.92
CA VAL A 149 -3.34 -6.21 5.26
C VAL A 149 -4.29 -7.40 5.45
N VAL A 150 -3.77 -8.51 5.99
CA VAL A 150 -4.68 -9.56 6.49
C VAL A 150 -5.39 -9.03 7.73
N GLU A 151 -6.72 -9.02 7.71
CA GLU A 151 -7.56 -8.26 8.65
C GLU A 151 -7.29 -8.55 10.13
N ASP A 152 -6.93 -9.80 10.46
CA ASP A 152 -6.67 -10.22 11.84
C ASP A 152 -5.50 -9.44 12.48
N ALA A 153 -4.56 -8.93 11.67
CA ALA A 153 -3.41 -8.15 12.10
C ALA A 153 -3.77 -6.79 12.71
N ASN A 154 -5.00 -6.30 12.50
CA ASN A 154 -5.45 -5.00 12.98
C ASN A 154 -6.42 -5.11 14.18
N THR A 155 -6.92 -6.31 14.48
CA THR A 155 -8.05 -6.48 15.41
C THR A 155 -7.75 -6.14 16.87
N SER A 156 -6.50 -6.31 17.32
CA SER A 156 -6.13 -6.14 18.73
C SER A 156 -5.93 -4.69 19.17
N ASP A 157 -5.36 -3.87 18.31
CA ASP A 157 -4.87 -2.53 18.64
C ASP A 157 -5.24 -1.46 17.61
N GLN A 158 -5.88 -1.85 16.50
CA GLN A 158 -6.23 -0.95 15.40
C GLN A 158 -5.01 -0.19 14.85
N LEU A 159 -3.81 -0.80 14.90
CA LEU A 159 -2.57 -0.15 14.45
C LEU A 159 -2.67 0.32 13.00
N PHE A 160 -3.15 -0.53 12.08
CA PHE A 160 -3.22 -0.17 10.67
C PHE A 160 -4.27 0.90 10.39
N ASP A 161 -5.40 0.90 11.09
CA ASP A 161 -6.38 1.98 10.98
C ASP A 161 -5.80 3.30 11.50
N THR A 162 -5.12 3.27 12.64
CA THR A 162 -4.43 4.44 13.20
C THR A 162 -3.41 5.01 12.22
N LEU A 163 -2.63 4.15 11.56
CA LEU A 163 -1.64 4.56 10.56
C LEU A 163 -2.30 5.04 9.26
N SER A 164 -3.41 4.42 8.85
CA SER A 164 -4.21 4.84 7.69
C SER A 164 -4.70 6.27 7.88
N GLU A 165 -5.30 6.58 9.03
CA GLU A 165 -5.78 7.92 9.36
C GLU A 165 -4.62 8.91 9.48
N LYS A 166 -3.53 8.52 10.15
CA LYS A 166 -2.36 9.39 10.38
C LYS A 166 -1.66 9.82 9.10
N TYR A 167 -1.55 8.91 8.13
CA TYR A 167 -0.78 9.13 6.90
C TYR A 167 -1.66 9.27 5.65
N GLU A 168 -2.98 9.23 5.81
CA GLU A 168 -3.96 9.25 4.72
C GLU A 168 -3.71 8.14 3.68
N VAL A 169 -3.25 6.97 4.15
CA VAL A 169 -2.92 5.82 3.31
C VAL A 169 -4.09 4.84 3.26
N PRO A 170 -4.70 4.61 2.10
CA PRO A 170 -5.79 3.65 1.96
C PRO A 170 -5.37 2.23 2.35
N MET A 171 -6.17 1.60 3.20
CA MET A 171 -6.00 0.22 3.65
C MET A 171 -6.98 -0.69 2.91
N THR A 172 -6.49 -1.82 2.40
CA THR A 172 -7.35 -2.92 1.93
C THR A 172 -7.15 -4.12 2.83
N TYR A 173 -8.21 -4.50 3.52
CA TYR A 173 -8.24 -5.67 4.38
C TYR A 173 -8.77 -6.90 3.64
N PHE A 174 -8.18 -8.06 3.92
CA PHE A 174 -8.66 -9.35 3.40
C PHE A 174 -8.51 -10.45 4.45
N ALA A 175 -9.43 -11.43 4.44
CA ALA A 175 -9.63 -12.35 5.56
C ALA A 175 -8.44 -13.28 5.83
N LYS A 176 -7.74 -13.73 4.80
CA LYS A 176 -6.64 -14.69 4.93
C LYS A 176 -5.60 -14.52 3.83
N LYS A 177 -4.37 -14.96 4.12
CA LYS A 177 -3.20 -14.92 3.21
C LYS A 177 -3.51 -15.32 1.78
N SER A 178 -4.30 -16.37 1.56
CA SER A 178 -4.62 -16.89 0.22
C SER A 178 -5.38 -15.89 -0.66
N ASP A 179 -6.10 -14.96 -0.05
CA ASP A 179 -6.97 -14.01 -0.77
C ASP A 179 -6.16 -12.84 -1.35
N GLY A 180 -4.92 -12.65 -0.88
CA GLY A 180 -4.01 -11.61 -1.37
C GLY A 180 -3.71 -11.71 -2.86
N ALA A 181 -3.69 -12.92 -3.44
CA ALA A 181 -3.54 -13.09 -4.89
C ALA A 181 -4.68 -12.43 -5.66
N LYS A 182 -5.92 -12.60 -5.20
CA LYS A 182 -7.08 -11.97 -5.83
C LYS A 182 -7.00 -10.45 -5.75
N VAL A 183 -6.67 -9.91 -4.57
CA VAL A 183 -6.53 -8.46 -4.37
C VAL A 183 -5.43 -7.86 -5.26
N LEU A 184 -4.27 -8.52 -5.35
CA LEU A 184 -3.20 -8.09 -6.24
C LEU A 184 -3.63 -8.07 -7.72
N ALA A 185 -4.43 -9.04 -8.17
CA ALA A 185 -4.92 -9.10 -9.54
C ALA A 185 -5.85 -7.93 -9.89
N GLU A 186 -6.49 -7.31 -8.91
CA GLU A 186 -7.43 -6.20 -9.11
C GLU A 186 -6.71 -4.84 -9.22
N ILE A 187 -5.53 -4.70 -8.60
CA ILE A 187 -4.84 -3.41 -8.47
C ILE A 187 -3.56 -3.29 -9.31
N LEU A 188 -2.95 -4.40 -9.72
CA LEU A 188 -1.76 -4.39 -10.58
C LEU A 188 -2.16 -4.32 -12.06
N LYS A 189 -1.48 -3.47 -12.84
CA LYS A 189 -1.72 -3.22 -14.27
C LYS A 189 -0.52 -3.60 -15.14
#